data_AF-A0A420CDZ1-F1
#
_entry.id   AF-A0A420CDZ1-F1
#
_cell.length_a   1.000
_cell.length_b   1.000
_cell.length_c   1.000
_cell.angle_alpha   90.00
_cell.angle_beta   90.00
_cell.angle_gamma   90.00
#
_symmetry.space_group_name_H-M   'P 1'
#
loop_
_entity.id
_entity.type
_entity.pdbx_description
1 polymer ?
#
loop_
_entity_poly.entity_id
_entity_poly.type
_entity_poly.pdbx_seq_one_letter_code
_entity_poly.pdbx_strand_id
1 'polypeptide(L)'
;MDNNLISLEYIFITSIVIALSFTGCIYGIAYYLSYDNFSMTAVAFFPILSLFIAFMIAAIILFLSLKKYKKVKQVNHIANFYYVICTFILSAIMIFLIDVFVYALIDKTLSLKYAETLQIISRQYAVTSKNIDYMKKIPFILQSGVMIFTGLLAGSFSSLFILSQYKNIKTQPDLQSI
;
A
#
# COMPACT_ATOMS: atom_id res chain seq x y z
N MET A 1 10.66 -10.78 33.14
CA MET A 1 10.04 -9.77 32.26
C MET A 1 10.43 -10.16 30.85
N ASP A 2 9.64 -11.04 30.22
CA ASP A 2 9.99 -11.55 28.90
C ASP A 2 9.47 -10.60 27.82
N ASN A 3 10.41 -10.17 26.99
CA ASN A 3 10.27 -9.18 25.92
C ASN A 3 9.15 -9.55 24.94
N ASN A 4 7.95 -9.03 25.19
CA ASN A 4 6.84 -8.94 24.22
C ASN A 4 7.05 -7.80 23.20
N LEU A 5 8.27 -7.26 23.05
CA LEU A 5 8.56 -6.24 22.05
C LEU A 5 8.75 -6.90 20.69
N ILE A 6 7.90 -6.54 19.75
CA ILE A 6 8.11 -6.83 18.34
C ILE A 6 9.43 -6.15 17.94
N SER A 7 10.41 -6.92 17.46
CA SER A 7 11.72 -6.36 17.14
C SER A 7 11.61 -5.35 15.99
N LEU A 8 12.45 -4.31 16.05
CA LEU A 8 12.54 -3.29 15.00
C LEU A 8 12.87 -3.93 13.63
N GLU A 9 13.68 -4.98 13.64
CA GLU A 9 14.00 -5.80 12.47
C GLU A 9 12.74 -6.38 11.81
N TYR A 10 11.78 -6.82 12.62
CA TYR A 10 10.55 -7.41 12.11
C TYR A 10 9.63 -6.37 11.46
N ILE A 11 9.55 -5.17 12.05
CA ILE A 11 8.87 -4.00 11.43
C ILE A 11 9.53 -3.70 10.09
N PHE A 12 10.86 -3.61 10.07
CA PHE A 12 11.63 -3.28 8.87
C PHE A 12 11.42 -4.30 7.74
N ILE A 13 11.56 -5.59 8.03
CA ILE A 13 11.33 -6.67 7.05
C ILE A 13 9.90 -6.62 6.52
N THR A 14 8.91 -6.47 7.42
CA THR A 14 7.50 -6.44 7.01
C THR A 14 7.22 -5.24 6.10
N SER A 15 7.76 -4.07 6.41
CA SER A 15 7.64 -2.87 5.58
C SER A 15 8.28 -3.05 4.20
N ILE A 16 9.46 -3.68 4.12
CA ILE A 16 10.11 -3.99 2.83
C ILE A 16 9.26 -4.94 2.00
N VAL A 17 8.72 -6.00 2.61
CA VAL A 17 7.89 -6.98 1.89
C VAL A 17 6.62 -6.33 1.36
N ILE A 18 5.96 -5.47 2.15
CA ILE A 18 4.80 -4.67 1.67
C ILE A 18 5.22 -3.77 0.51
N ALA A 19 6.33 -3.06 0.64
CA ALA A 19 6.78 -2.10 -0.36
C ALA A 19 7.15 -2.76 -1.69
N LEU A 20 7.91 -3.85 -1.66
CA LEU A 20 8.29 -4.60 -2.86
C LEU A 20 7.08 -5.28 -3.52
N SER A 21 6.20 -5.89 -2.71
CA SER A 21 4.99 -6.53 -3.25
C SER A 21 4.08 -5.52 -3.92
N PHE A 22 3.85 -4.37 -3.27
CA PHE A 22 3.02 -3.32 -3.81
C PHE A 22 3.62 -2.70 -5.07
N THR A 23 4.87 -2.24 -5.01
CA THR A 23 5.52 -1.60 -6.15
C THR A 23 5.66 -2.56 -7.33
N GLY A 24 6.03 -3.82 -7.08
CA GLY A 24 6.08 -4.86 -8.10
C GLY A 24 4.75 -5.10 -8.80
N CYS A 25 3.65 -5.22 -8.04
CA CYS A 25 2.31 -5.37 -8.61
C CYS A 25 1.89 -4.15 -9.43
N ILE A 26 2.07 -2.94 -8.89
CA ILE A 26 1.63 -1.70 -9.54
C ILE A 26 2.42 -1.45 -10.82
N TYR A 27 3.75 -1.59 -10.78
CA TYR A 27 4.58 -1.43 -11.98
C TYR A 27 4.26 -2.51 -13.02
N GLY A 28 4.08 -3.78 -12.60
CA GLY A 28 3.70 -4.85 -13.52
C GLY A 28 2.39 -4.56 -14.26
N ILE A 29 1.35 -4.14 -13.54
CA ILE A 29 0.07 -3.75 -14.14
C ILE A 29 0.22 -2.51 -15.02
N ALA A 30 0.97 -1.50 -14.57
CA ALA A 30 1.16 -0.27 -15.30
C ALA A 30 1.89 -0.48 -16.64
N TYR A 31 2.93 -1.32 -16.67
CA TYR A 31 3.62 -1.68 -17.91
C TYR A 31 2.68 -2.45 -18.86
N TYR A 32 1.88 -3.36 -18.34
CA TYR A 32 0.88 -4.07 -19.15
C TYR A 32 -0.15 -3.12 -19.76
N LEU A 33 -0.67 -2.17 -18.98
CA LEU A 33 -1.69 -1.22 -19.43
C LEU A 33 -1.14 -0.09 -20.33
N SER A 34 0.18 0.12 -20.36
CA SER A 34 0.82 1.22 -21.09
C SER A 34 1.58 0.78 -22.35
N TYR A 35 1.38 -0.46 -22.80
CA TYR A 35 2.05 -1.04 -23.98
C TYR A 35 2.00 -0.09 -25.18
N ASP A 36 0.80 0.33 -25.59
CA ASP A 36 0.63 1.31 -26.68
C ASP A 36 0.52 2.75 -26.16
N ASN A 37 -0.19 2.96 -25.05
CA ASN A 37 -0.28 4.15 -24.20
C ASN A 37 -1.38 3.89 -23.16
N PHE A 38 -1.45 4.68 -22.09
CA PHE A 38 -2.58 4.55 -21.17
C PHE A 38 -3.87 5.04 -21.84
N SER A 39 -4.91 4.20 -21.82
CA SER A 39 -6.26 4.63 -22.17
C SER A 39 -6.83 5.57 -21.10
N MET A 40 -7.78 6.45 -21.46
CA MET A 40 -8.43 7.35 -20.51
C MET A 40 -9.11 6.58 -19.36
N THR A 41 -9.77 5.47 -19.68
CA THR A 41 -10.38 4.58 -18.70
C THR A 41 -9.34 3.99 -17.77
N ALA A 42 -8.20 3.51 -18.29
CA ALA A 42 -7.14 2.96 -17.45
C ALA A 42 -6.63 4.01 -16.45
N VAL A 43 -6.37 5.24 -16.90
CA VAL A 43 -5.92 6.35 -16.02
C VAL A 43 -6.96 6.71 -14.98
N ALA A 44 -8.25 6.77 -15.34
CA ALA A 44 -9.32 7.11 -14.40
C ALA A 44 -9.49 6.06 -13.29
N PHE A 45 -9.34 4.76 -13.63
CA PHE A 45 -9.49 3.67 -12.67
C PHE A 45 -8.19 3.32 -11.92
N PHE A 46 -7.03 3.73 -12.42
CA PHE A 46 -5.74 3.38 -11.84
C PHE A 46 -5.59 3.75 -10.36
N PRO A 47 -6.02 4.94 -9.89
CA PRO A 47 -5.93 5.30 -8.48
C PRO A 47 -6.80 4.41 -7.59
N ILE A 48 -7.99 4.03 -8.06
CA ILE A 48 -8.93 3.16 -7.33
C ILE A 48 -8.36 1.74 -7.25
N LEU A 49 -7.83 1.23 -8.36
CA LEU A 49 -7.15 -0.07 -8.39
C LEU A 49 -5.93 -0.07 -7.46
N SER A 50 -5.14 0.99 -7.48
CA SER A 50 -3.95 1.15 -6.63
C SER A 50 -4.32 1.17 -5.14
N LEU A 51 -5.41 1.85 -4.77
CA LEU A 51 -5.96 1.82 -3.41
C LEU A 51 -6.33 0.40 -3.01
N PHE A 52 -7.05 -0.33 -3.86
CA PHE A 52 -7.49 -1.70 -3.54
C PHE A 52 -6.31 -2.66 -3.37
N ILE A 53 -5.30 -2.57 -4.24
CA ILE A 53 -4.09 -3.39 -4.15
C ILE A 53 -3.30 -3.06 -2.87
N ALA A 54 -3.11 -1.77 -2.57
CA ALA A 54 -2.45 -1.33 -1.33
C ALA A 54 -3.16 -1.86 -0.08
N PHE A 55 -4.49 -1.79 -0.08
CA PHE A 55 -5.34 -2.32 0.99
C PHE A 55 -5.13 -3.83 1.17
N MET A 56 -5.27 -4.61 0.10
CA MET A 56 -5.18 -6.07 0.16
C MET A 56 -3.79 -6.54 0.63
N ILE A 57 -2.73 -5.97 0.06
CA ILE A 57 -1.34 -6.32 0.40
C ILE A 57 -1.03 -5.99 1.86
N ALA A 58 -1.35 -4.76 2.30
CA ALA A 58 -1.12 -4.36 3.69
C ALA A 58 -1.91 -5.22 4.67
N ALA A 59 -3.21 -5.46 4.40
CA ALA A 59 -4.07 -6.25 5.27
C ALA A 59 -3.56 -7.69 5.42
N ILE A 60 -3.22 -8.35 4.32
CA ILE A 60 -2.76 -9.75 4.31
C ILE A 60 -1.42 -9.88 5.04
N ILE A 61 -0.42 -9.06 4.66
CA ILE A 61 0.94 -9.18 5.21
C ILE A 61 0.95 -8.83 6.69
N LEU A 62 0.27 -7.76 7.10
CA LEU A 62 0.19 -7.39 8.52
C LEU A 62 -0.59 -8.42 9.33
N PHE A 63 -1.69 -8.95 8.80
CA PHE A 63 -2.44 -10.02 9.46
C PHE A 63 -1.57 -11.26 9.68
N LEU A 64 -0.86 -11.73 8.65
CA LEU A 64 0.04 -12.88 8.76
C LEU A 64 1.18 -12.60 9.75
N SER A 65 1.72 -11.39 9.72
CA SER A 65 2.80 -10.97 10.62
C SER A 65 2.35 -10.97 12.08
N LEU A 66 1.15 -10.47 12.36
CA LEU A 66 0.56 -10.43 13.69
C LEU A 66 0.08 -11.81 14.17
N LYS A 67 -0.35 -12.68 13.25
CA LYS A 67 -0.77 -14.07 13.53
C LYS A 67 0.35 -14.90 14.18
N LYS A 68 1.62 -14.55 13.95
CA LYS A 68 2.77 -15.22 14.58
C LYS A 68 2.78 -15.09 16.11
N TYR A 69 2.17 -14.03 16.67
CA TYR A 69 2.08 -13.78 18.12
C TYR A 69 0.86 -14.47 18.79
N LYS A 70 0.43 -15.61 18.23
CA LYS A 70 -0.72 -16.42 18.67
C LYS A 70 -0.60 -17.01 20.08
N LYS A 71 0.61 -17.15 20.62
CA LYS A 71 0.87 -17.85 21.90
C LYS A 71 0.88 -16.93 23.13
N VAL A 72 0.73 -15.61 22.96
CA VAL A 72 0.73 -14.67 24.10
C VAL A 72 -0.68 -14.57 24.69
N LYS A 73 -0.84 -14.95 25.97
CA LYS A 73 -2.12 -15.05 26.71
C LYS A 73 -2.92 -13.75 26.76
N GLN A 74 -2.29 -12.59 26.59
CA GLN A 74 -2.96 -11.30 26.48
C GLN A 74 -2.49 -10.55 25.24
N VAL A 75 -3.45 -10.00 24.48
CA VAL A 75 -3.17 -9.13 23.35
C VAL A 75 -2.75 -7.77 23.89
N ASN A 76 -1.48 -7.40 23.74
CA ASN A 76 -1.08 -6.03 24.02
C ASN A 76 -1.56 -5.14 22.85
N HIS A 77 -2.78 -4.60 22.98
CA HIS A 77 -3.39 -3.75 21.96
C HIS A 77 -2.52 -2.53 21.62
N ILE A 78 -1.85 -1.96 22.62
CA ILE A 78 -0.96 -0.80 22.46
C ILE A 78 0.26 -1.20 21.62
N ALA A 79 0.93 -2.30 21.95
CA ALA A 79 2.10 -2.76 21.20
C ALA A 79 1.75 -3.11 19.73
N ASN A 80 0.62 -3.76 19.49
CA ASN A 80 0.16 -4.07 18.14
C ASN A 80 -0.20 -2.82 17.34
N PHE A 81 -0.79 -1.82 17.99
CA PHE A 81 -1.09 -0.54 17.37
C PHE A 81 0.19 0.20 16.95
N TYR A 82 1.18 0.28 17.85
CA TYR A 82 2.50 0.83 17.51
C TYR A 82 3.15 0.09 16.35
N TYR A 83 3.15 -1.24 16.39
CA TYR A 83 3.68 -2.05 15.30
C TYR A 83 3.04 -1.71 13.95
N VAL A 84 1.71 -1.61 13.90
CA VAL A 84 0.98 -1.33 12.67
C VAL A 84 1.26 0.07 12.16
N ILE A 85 1.28 1.09 13.03
CA ILE A 85 1.61 2.46 12.61
C ILE A 85 3.06 2.57 12.13
N CYS A 86 4.01 2.00 12.85
CA CYS A 86 5.41 2.02 12.44
C CYS A 86 5.60 1.30 11.09
N THR A 87 4.97 0.14 10.92
CA THR A 87 5.06 -0.63 9.67
C THR A 87 4.41 0.13 8.51
N PHE A 88 3.25 0.77 8.75
CA PHE A 88 2.55 1.61 7.79
C PHE A 88 3.43 2.77 7.32
N ILE A 89 3.93 3.60 8.24
CA ILE A 89 4.76 4.77 7.91
C ILE A 89 6.00 4.32 7.14
N LEU A 90 6.70 3.31 7.65
CA LEU A 90 7.92 2.82 7.03
C LEU A 90 7.66 2.21 5.65
N SER A 91 6.55 1.49 5.47
CA SER A 91 6.16 0.94 4.16
C SER A 91 5.85 2.05 3.15
N ALA A 92 5.15 3.12 3.56
CA ALA A 92 4.85 4.25 2.70
C ALA A 92 6.13 4.96 2.24
N ILE A 93 7.07 5.20 3.17
CA ILE A 93 8.39 5.77 2.85
C ILE A 93 9.13 4.87 1.86
N MET A 94 9.20 3.56 2.12
CA MET A 94 9.90 2.61 1.24
C MET A 94 9.28 2.54 -0.15
N ILE A 95 7.95 2.54 -0.26
CA ILE A 95 7.24 2.58 -1.55
C ILE A 95 7.65 3.81 -2.35
N PHE A 96 7.66 4.99 -1.73
CA PHE A 96 8.04 6.22 -2.43
C PHE A 96 9.53 6.28 -2.77
N LEU A 97 10.40 5.76 -1.90
CA LEU A 97 11.84 5.66 -2.21
C LEU A 97 12.10 4.73 -3.41
N ILE A 98 11.43 3.57 -3.45
CA ILE A 98 11.50 2.65 -4.58
C ILE A 98 10.96 3.35 -5.83
N ASP A 99 9.81 4.02 -5.75
CA ASP A 99 9.21 4.72 -6.88
C ASP A 99 10.14 5.82 -7.45
N VAL A 100 10.75 6.63 -6.58
CA VAL A 100 11.75 7.62 -6.97
C VAL A 100 12.97 6.96 -7.61
N PHE A 101 13.44 5.83 -7.07
CA PHE A 101 14.56 5.09 -7.63
C PHE A 101 14.26 4.56 -9.03
N VAL A 102 13.10 3.94 -9.23
CA VAL A 102 12.64 3.45 -10.55
C VAL A 102 12.54 4.63 -11.53
N TYR A 103 11.91 5.72 -11.13
CA TYR A 103 11.77 6.90 -11.98
C TYR A 103 13.12 7.54 -12.35
N ALA A 104 14.06 7.63 -11.40
CA ALA A 104 15.34 8.30 -11.63
C ALA A 104 16.29 7.47 -12.50
N LEU A 105 16.32 6.14 -12.30
CA LEU A 105 17.38 5.26 -12.82
C LEU A 105 16.91 4.21 -13.82
N ILE A 106 15.62 3.87 -13.84
CA ILE A 106 15.10 2.76 -14.67
C ILE A 106 14.25 3.30 -15.80
N ASP A 107 13.13 3.97 -15.48
CA ASP A 107 12.18 4.40 -16.50
C ASP A 107 11.38 5.64 -16.09
N LYS A 108 11.46 6.69 -16.92
CA LYS A 108 10.67 7.92 -16.80
C LYS A 108 9.43 7.92 -17.69
N THR A 109 9.38 7.01 -18.67
CA THR A 109 8.37 7.02 -19.72
C THR A 109 6.98 6.71 -19.17
N LEU A 110 6.87 5.81 -18.18
CA LEU A 110 5.60 5.47 -17.54
C LEU A 110 4.92 6.69 -16.89
N SER A 111 5.69 7.49 -16.14
CA SER A 111 5.23 8.72 -15.51
C SER A 111 4.75 9.75 -16.56
N LEU A 112 5.50 9.89 -17.65
CA LEU A 112 5.17 10.80 -18.74
C LEU A 112 3.90 10.38 -19.48
N LYS A 113 3.80 9.10 -19.88
CA LYS A 113 2.61 8.54 -20.56
C LYS A 113 1.35 8.73 -19.71
N TYR A 114 1.43 8.47 -18.41
CA TYR A 114 0.28 8.64 -17.51
C TYR A 114 -0.14 10.10 -17.36
N ALA A 115 0.82 11.01 -17.15
CA ALA A 115 0.56 12.43 -17.02
C ALA A 115 0.02 13.07 -18.31
N GLU A 116 0.44 12.57 -19.48
CA GLU A 116 -0.08 13.02 -20.78
C GLU A 116 -1.54 12.61 -21.00
N THR A 117 -1.90 11.36 -20.67
CA THR A 117 -3.31 10.96 -20.74
C THR A 117 -4.16 11.72 -19.72
N LEU A 118 -3.64 11.98 -18.51
CA LEU A 118 -4.29 12.90 -17.55
C LEU A 118 -4.50 14.30 -18.14
N GLN A 119 -3.55 14.80 -18.95
CA GLN A 119 -3.68 16.09 -19.62
C GLN A 119 -4.82 16.14 -20.62
N ILE A 120 -5.01 15.06 -21.39
CA ILE A 120 -6.07 14.99 -22.38
C ILE A 120 -7.43 15.02 -21.65
N ILE A 121 -7.56 14.26 -20.56
CA ILE A 121 -8.74 14.27 -19.69
C ILE A 121 -8.97 15.67 -19.14
N SER A 122 -7.95 16.31 -18.55
CA SER A 122 -8.12 17.61 -17.91
C SER A 122 -8.51 18.73 -18.88
N ARG A 123 -8.02 18.68 -20.13
CA ARG A 123 -8.38 19.64 -21.19
C ARG A 123 -9.85 19.51 -21.60
N GLN A 124 -10.41 18.29 -21.60
CA GLN A 124 -11.84 18.08 -21.84
C GLN A 124 -12.72 18.73 -20.76
N TYR A 125 -12.20 18.89 -19.54
CA TYR A 125 -12.93 19.50 -18.40
C TYR A 125 -12.47 20.94 -18.07
N ALA A 126 -11.75 21.61 -18.97
CA ALA A 126 -11.29 23.00 -18.81
C ALA A 126 -10.41 23.27 -17.56
N VAL A 127 -9.67 22.27 -17.08
CA VAL A 127 -8.77 22.41 -15.92
C VAL A 127 -7.37 22.87 -16.39
N THR A 128 -6.84 23.89 -15.73
CA THR A 128 -5.63 24.65 -16.08
C THR A 128 -4.39 23.80 -16.41
N SER A 129 -3.74 24.07 -17.56
CA SER A 129 -2.61 23.31 -18.10
C SER A 129 -1.33 23.32 -17.26
N LYS A 130 -1.12 24.35 -16.43
CA LYS A 130 0.14 24.60 -15.71
C LYS A 130 0.47 23.55 -14.63
N ASN A 131 -0.52 22.89 -14.06
CA ASN A 131 -0.32 21.86 -13.03
C ASN A 131 0.18 20.52 -13.60
N ILE A 132 0.08 20.34 -14.91
CA ILE A 132 0.28 19.04 -15.56
C ILE A 132 1.74 18.83 -15.96
N ASP A 133 2.43 19.91 -16.31
CA ASP A 133 3.88 19.88 -16.54
C ASP A 133 4.66 19.52 -15.27
N TYR A 134 4.09 19.82 -14.09
CA TYR A 134 4.63 19.34 -12.82
C TYR A 134 4.35 17.84 -12.61
N MET A 135 3.17 17.33 -12.96
CA MET A 135 2.84 15.90 -12.84
C MET A 135 3.77 15.02 -13.66
N LYS A 136 4.19 15.45 -14.86
CA LYS A 136 5.18 14.74 -15.69
C LYS A 136 6.54 14.56 -15.02
N LYS A 137 6.86 15.38 -14.01
CA LYS A 137 8.13 15.32 -13.27
C LYS A 137 8.03 14.51 -11.98
N ILE A 138 6.83 14.07 -11.61
CA ILE A 138 6.56 13.31 -10.40
C ILE A 138 6.66 11.82 -10.74
N PRO A 139 7.33 11.00 -9.91
CA PRO A 139 7.34 9.55 -10.06
C PRO A 139 5.93 8.95 -10.15
N PHE A 140 5.80 7.84 -10.87
CA PHE A 140 4.51 7.32 -11.30
C PHE A 140 3.57 6.99 -10.13
N ILE A 141 4.05 6.28 -9.12
CA ILE A 141 3.22 5.90 -7.96
C ILE A 141 2.84 7.14 -7.15
N LEU A 142 3.75 8.10 -7.00
CA LEU A 142 3.51 9.39 -6.34
C LEU A 142 2.37 10.20 -6.99
N GLN A 143 2.14 10.07 -8.30
CA GLN A 143 0.99 10.73 -8.96
C GLN A 143 -0.37 10.23 -8.44
N SER A 144 -0.43 9.03 -7.84
CA SER A 144 -1.61 8.49 -7.15
C SER A 144 -1.40 8.34 -5.63
N GLY A 145 -0.42 9.07 -5.07
CA GLY A 145 0.08 8.84 -3.71
C GLY A 145 -0.98 8.90 -2.62
N VAL A 146 -1.97 9.79 -2.74
CA VAL A 146 -3.06 9.92 -1.74
C VAL A 146 -3.91 8.64 -1.66
N MET A 147 -4.29 8.07 -2.80
CA MET A 147 -5.11 6.86 -2.85
C MET A 147 -4.35 5.65 -2.32
N ILE A 148 -3.05 5.59 -2.62
CA ILE A 148 -2.16 4.53 -2.15
C ILE A 148 -1.95 4.61 -0.64
N PHE A 149 -1.67 5.81 -0.13
CA PHE A 149 -1.55 6.06 1.30
C PHE A 149 -2.83 5.70 2.05
N THR A 150 -3.99 6.07 1.48
CA THR A 150 -5.30 5.72 2.04
C THR A 150 -5.53 4.21 2.05
N GLY A 151 -5.20 3.51 0.96
CA GLY A 151 -5.28 2.05 0.87
C GLY A 151 -4.37 1.35 1.89
N LEU A 152 -3.12 1.79 2.00
CA LEU A 152 -2.16 1.27 2.99
C LEU A 152 -2.66 1.47 4.42
N LEU A 153 -3.19 2.67 4.73
CA LEU A 153 -3.72 2.99 6.05
C LEU A 153 -4.92 2.10 6.39
N ALA A 154 -5.88 2.01 5.47
CA ALA A 154 -7.07 1.19 5.63
C ALA A 154 -6.71 -0.29 5.84
N GLY A 155 -5.84 -0.84 4.99
CA GLY A 155 -5.40 -2.24 5.10
C GLY A 155 -4.66 -2.51 6.41
N SER A 156 -3.85 -1.55 6.84
CA SER A 156 -3.12 -1.60 8.11
C SER A 156 -4.07 -1.70 9.31
N PHE A 157 -5.08 -0.83 9.39
CA PHE A 157 -6.06 -0.86 10.49
C PHE A 157 -7.01 -2.06 10.41
N SER A 158 -7.43 -2.47 9.22
CA SER A 158 -8.25 -3.67 9.04
C SER A 158 -7.54 -4.91 9.55
N SER A 159 -6.21 -5.01 9.42
CA SER A 159 -5.45 -6.14 9.97
C SER A 159 -5.57 -6.27 11.50
N LEU A 160 -5.62 -5.14 12.23
CA LEU A 160 -5.83 -5.12 13.68
C LEU A 160 -7.24 -5.58 14.05
N PHE A 161 -8.24 -5.10 13.31
CA PHE A 161 -9.63 -5.48 13.51
C PHE A 161 -9.84 -6.99 13.30
N ILE A 162 -9.33 -7.52 12.18
CA ILE A 162 -9.41 -8.95 11.86
C ILE A 162 -8.71 -9.80 12.94
N LEU A 163 -7.54 -9.35 13.43
CA LEU A 163 -6.83 -10.03 14.51
C LEU A 163 -7.63 -10.08 15.82
N SER A 164 -8.29 -8.97 16.17
CA SER A 164 -9.13 -8.87 17.36
C SER A 164 -10.29 -9.87 17.31
N GLN A 165 -11.03 -9.89 16.18
CA GLN A 165 -12.15 -10.82 15.99
C GLN A 165 -11.68 -12.28 15.96
N TYR A 166 -10.57 -12.58 15.28
CA TYR A 166 -10.01 -13.93 15.22
C TYR A 166 -9.67 -14.50 16.61
N LYS A 167 -9.16 -13.68 17.53
CA LYS A 167 -8.87 -14.12 18.89
C LYS A 167 -10.13 -14.34 19.71
N ASN A 168 -11.12 -13.43 19.62
CA ASN A 168 -12.40 -13.57 20.31
C ASN A 168 -13.12 -14.88 19.96
N ILE A 169 -13.15 -15.25 18.68
CA ILE A 169 -13.75 -16.51 18.20
C ILE A 169 -13.02 -17.74 18.76
N LYS A 170 -11.69 -17.66 18.94
CA LYS A 170 -10.90 -18.79 19.43
C LYS A 170 -10.97 -18.96 20.95
N THR A 171 -11.28 -17.90 21.70
CA THR A 171 -11.41 -17.93 23.16
C THR A 171 -12.81 -18.25 23.66
N GLN A 172 -13.81 -18.35 22.77
CA GLN A 172 -15.13 -18.87 23.13
C GLN A 172 -15.16 -20.40 22.95
N PRO A 173 -15.26 -21.18 24.04
CA PRO A 173 -15.32 -22.64 23.96
C PRO A 173 -16.59 -23.16 23.29
N ASP A 174 -17.70 -22.41 23.32
CA ASP A 174 -19.01 -22.86 22.82
C ASP A 174 -19.14 -22.92 21.29
N LEU A 175 -18.15 -22.43 20.54
CA LEU A 175 -18.11 -22.45 19.07
C LEU A 175 -17.08 -23.42 18.49
N GLN A 176 -16.31 -24.13 19.33
CA GLN A 176 -15.32 -25.13 18.88
C GLN A 176 -15.89 -26.56 18.88
N SER A 177 -17.16 -26.73 19.22
CA SER A 177 -17.86 -28.02 19.32
C SER A 177 -19.03 -28.17 18.33
N ILE A 178 -18.88 -27.67 17.09
CA ILE A 178 -19.75 -28.06 15.97
C ILE A 178 -18.85 -28.59 14.85
#